data_AF-A0A165WUE9-F1
#
_entry.id   AF-A0A165WUE9-F1
#
_cell.length_a   1.000
_cell.length_b   1.000
_cell.length_c   1.000
_cell.angle_alpha   90.00
_cell.angle_beta   90.00
_cell.angle_gamma   90.00
#
_symmetry.space_group_name_H-M   'P 1'
#
loop_
_entity.id
_entity.type
_entity.pdbx_description
1 polymer ?
#
loop_
_entity_poly.entity_id
_entity_poly.type
_entity_poly.pdbx_seq_one_letter_code
_entity_poly.pdbx_strand_id
1 'polypeptide(L)' 'MSQQTQVFAPTPPENRKCILATNIAETAITIPGTRHVIDSGKYKEKMYSTTLKSGQSPIYSRYLL' A
#
# COMPACT_ATOMS: atom_id res chain seq x y z
N MET A 1 4.77 7.47 -13.08
CA MET A 1 3.58 6.84 -13.69
C MET A 1 3.90 5.55 -14.48
N SER A 2 5.13 5.30 -14.94
CA SER A 2 5.43 4.16 -15.84
C SER A 2 5.35 2.76 -15.21
N GLN A 3 5.55 2.59 -13.90
CA GLN A 3 5.48 1.26 -13.26
C GLN A 3 4.06 0.86 -12.86
N GLN A 4 3.22 1.81 -12.43
CA GLN A 4 1.85 1.50 -12.03
C GLN A 4 1.03 0.93 -13.19
N THR A 5 1.33 1.26 -14.44
CA THR A 5 0.61 0.71 -15.59
C THR A 5 0.99 -0.75 -15.89
N GLN A 6 2.15 -1.22 -15.47
CA GLN A 6 2.62 -2.59 -15.75
C GLN A 6 1.76 -3.67 -15.09
N VAL A 7 1.12 -3.35 -13.97
CA VAL A 7 0.24 -4.26 -13.24
C VAL A 7 -0.95 -4.73 -14.11
N PHE A 8 -1.38 -3.91 -15.06
CA PHE A 8 -2.49 -4.20 -15.97
C PHE A 8 -2.09 -5.04 -17.19
N ALA A 9 -0.79 -5.19 -17.47
CA ALA A 9 -0.33 -6.05 -18.55
C ALA A 9 -0.70 -7.52 -18.28
N PRO A 10 -1.01 -8.32 -19.31
CA PRO A 10 -1.30 -9.74 -19.12
C PRO A 10 -0.08 -10.46 -18.52
N THR A 11 -0.34 -11.44 -17.67
CA THR A 11 0.72 -12.32 -17.15
C THR A 11 1.10 -13.33 -18.23
N PRO A 12 2.40 -13.64 -18.41
CA PRO A 12 2.83 -14.68 -19.32
C PRO A 12 2.17 -16.04 -19.03
N PRO A 13 2.02 -16.92 -20.03
CA PRO A 13 1.53 -18.28 -19.84
C PRO A 13 2.31 -19.03 -18.76
N GLU A 14 1.67 -19.96 -18.07
CA GLU A 14 2.24 -20.76 -16.97
C GLU A 14 2.71 -19.98 -15.73
N ASN A 15 2.55 -18.65 -15.70
CA ASN A 15 2.94 -17.82 -14.57
C ASN A 15 1.72 -17.31 -13.77
N ARG A 16 1.94 -17.09 -12.47
CA ARG A 16 0.95 -16.44 -11.59
C ARG A 16 1.30 -14.96 -11.41
N LYS A 17 0.31 -14.08 -11.54
CA LYS A 17 0.45 -12.66 -11.18
C LYS A 17 0.56 -12.54 -9.65
N CYS A 18 1.67 -11.98 -9.16
CA CYS A 18 1.83 -11.57 -7.78
C CYS A 18 2.04 -10.06 -7.73
N ILE A 19 1.25 -9.37 -6.90
CA ILE A 19 1.26 -7.91 -6.79
C ILE A 19 1.53 -7.58 -5.34
N LEU A 20 2.60 -6.84 -5.09
CA LEU A 20 2.89 -6.28 -3.77
C LEU A 20 2.38 -4.85 -3.75
N ALA A 21 1.44 -4.58 -2.86
CA ALA A 21 0.81 -3.28 -2.73
C ALA A 21 0.70 -2.88 -1.26
N THR A 22 0.59 -1.57 -1.03
CA THR A 22 0.10 -1.03 0.25
C THR A 22 -1.42 -0.99 0.21
N ASN A 23 -2.03 -0.37 1.22
CA ASN A 23 -3.44 0.00 1.26
C ASN A 23 -3.96 0.79 0.04
N ILE A 24 -3.10 1.22 -0.90
CA ILE A 24 -3.54 1.73 -2.22
C ILE A 24 -4.44 0.72 -2.95
N ALA A 25 -4.16 -0.59 -2.80
CA ALA A 25 -4.98 -1.64 -3.39
C ALA A 25 -6.41 -1.73 -2.82
N GLU A 26 -6.67 -1.13 -1.66
CA GLU A 26 -7.98 -1.18 -1.00
C GLU A 26 -8.98 -0.21 -1.65
N THR A 27 -8.53 0.97 -2.08
CA THR A 27 -9.43 2.07 -2.46
C THR A 27 -9.13 2.72 -3.80
N ALA A 28 -7.90 2.61 -4.32
CA ALA A 28 -7.47 3.43 -5.45
C ALA A 28 -7.39 2.67 -6.78
N ILE A 29 -7.25 1.34 -6.75
CA ILE A 29 -6.97 0.55 -7.95
C ILE A 29 -7.56 -0.85 -7.85
N THR A 30 -8.18 -1.31 -8.94
CA THR A 30 -8.67 -2.67 -9.08
C THR A 30 -7.92 -3.37 -10.21
N ILE A 31 -7.31 -4.52 -9.91
CA ILE A 31 -6.57 -5.30 -10.91
C ILE A 31 -7.39 -6.52 -11.34
N PRO A 32 -7.81 -6.59 -12.63
CA PRO A 32 -8.56 -7.72 -13.14
C PRO A 32 -7.83 -9.06 -12.93
N GLY A 33 -8.59 -10.12 -12.65
CA GLY A 33 -8.06 -11.48 -12.45
C GLY A 33 -7.46 -11.73 -11.06
N THR A 34 -7.44 -10.74 -10.17
CA THR A 34 -7.09 -10.95 -8.76
C THR A 34 -8.14 -11.84 -8.10
N ARG A 35 -7.71 -12.99 -7.56
CA ARG A 35 -8.60 -13.99 -6.92
C ARG A 35 -8.32 -14.18 -5.43
N HIS A 36 -7.10 -13.92 -4.99
CA HIS A 36 -6.66 -14.14 -3.61
C HIS A 36 -6.00 -12.85 -3.11
N VAL A 37 -6.31 -12.46 -1.88
CA VAL A 37 -5.72 -11.32 -1.20
C VAL A 37 -5.08 -11.85 0.08
N ILE A 38 -3.81 -11.50 0.29
CA ILE A 38 -3.10 -11.75 1.54
C ILE A 38 -2.88 -10.39 2.17
N ASP A 39 -3.65 -10.10 3.21
CA ASP A 39 -3.53 -8.86 3.97
C ASP A 39 -2.78 -9.11 5.28
N SER A 40 -1.81 -8.25 5.56
CA SER A 40 -1.07 -8.27 6.82
C SER A 40 -1.87 -7.70 8.00
N GLY A 41 -2.99 -7.02 7.72
CA GLY A 41 -3.78 -6.30 8.73
C GLY A 41 -2.94 -5.22 9.40
N LYS A 42 -2.05 -4.56 8.67
CA LYS A 42 -1.23 -3.46 9.19
C LYS A 42 -1.06 -2.37 8.14
N TYR A 43 -1.11 -1.13 8.58
CA TYR A 43 -0.83 0.02 7.72
C TYR A 43 -0.01 1.08 8.45
N LYS A 44 0.63 1.95 7.68
CA LYS A 44 1.43 3.06 8.19
C LYS A 44 0.67 4.36 7.97
N GLU A 45 0.42 5.08 9.06
CA GLU A 45 -0.23 6.38 9.05
C GLU A 45 0.75 7.48 9.44
N LYS A 46 0.62 8.65 8.79
CA LYS A 46 1.39 9.84 9.12
C LYS A 46 0.55 10.69 10.08
N MET A 47 1.01 10.81 11.32
CA MET A 47 0.31 11.49 12.40
C MET A 47 0.94 12.85 12.66
N TYR A 48 0.12 13.82 13.04
CA TYR A 48 0.54 15.12 13.54
C TYR A 48 0.18 15.25 15.03
N SER A 49 1.09 15.75 15.85
CA SER A 49 0.84 16.03 17.27
C SER A 49 1.28 17.43 17.66
N THR A 50 0.38 18.14 18.34
CA THR A 50 0.58 19.49 18.89
C THR A 50 1.19 19.48 20.29
N THR A 51 1.26 18.32 20.95
CA THR A 51 1.73 18.18 22.33
C THR A 51 3.19 17.77 22.45
N LEU A 52 3.92 17.75 21.33
CA LEU A 52 5.32 17.34 21.32
C LEU A 52 6.22 18.41 21.97
N LYS A 53 7.25 17.95 22.70
CA LYS A 53 8.20 18.83 23.39
C LYS A 53 9.00 19.66 22.37
N SER A 54 9.43 20.85 22.77
CA SER A 54 10.26 21.74 21.96
C SER A 54 11.48 20.99 21.39
N GLY A 55 11.62 21.00 20.06
CA GLY A 55 12.71 20.32 19.35
C GLY A 55 12.36 18.97 18.71
N GLN A 56 11.14 18.44 18.91
CA GLN A 56 10.66 17.25 18.19
C GLN A 56 9.86 17.63 16.93
N SER A 57 10.05 16.89 15.84
CA SER A 57 9.22 17.00 14.63
C SER A 57 7.75 16.74 15.00
N PRO A 58 6.82 17.64 14.65
CA PRO A 58 5.41 17.47 14.99
C PRO A 58 4.75 16.32 14.22
N ILE A 59 5.43 15.78 13.22
CA ILE A 59 4.95 14.70 12.37
C ILE A 59 5.74 13.41 12.64
N TYR A 60 5.03 12.31 12.88
CA TYR A 60 5.60 10.98 13.09
C TYR A 60 4.82 9.90 12.34
N SER A 61 5.42 8.73 12.18
CA SER A 61 4.74 7.56 11.60
C SER A 61 4.22 6.64 12.69
N ARG A 62 2.98 6.18 12.55
CA ARG A 62 2.37 5.16 13.41
C ARG A 62 2.05 3.94 12.55
N TYR A 63 2.42 2.74 13.02
CA TYR A 63 1.94 1.49 12.44
C TYR A 63 0.72 1.04 13.22
N LEU A 64 -0.39 0.79 12.52
CA LEU A 64 -1.64 0.31 13.09
C LEU A 64 -1.89 -1.13 12.66
N LEU A 65 -2.72 -1.82 13.45
CA LEU A 65 -3.32 -3.12 13.16
C LEU A 65 -4.76 -2.91 12.66
#